data_AF-A0A7C5FRF8-F1
#
_entry.id   AF-A0A7C5FRF8-F1
#
_cell.length_a   1.000
_cell.length_b   1.000
_cell.length_c   1.000
_cell.angle_alpha   90.00
_cell.angle_beta   90.00
_cell.angle_gamma   90.00
#
_symmetry.space_group_name_H-M   'P 1'
#
loop_
_entity.id
_entity.type
_entity.pdbx_description
1 polymer ?
#
loop_
_entity_poly.entity_id
_entity_poly.type
_entity_poly.pdbx_seq_one_letter_code
_entity_poly.pdbx_strand_id
1 'polypeptide(L)'
;WIHTGMLNIYNRKMAKSEGNMINLRDAVEKYGGNNLRLFFLNAGYRSELIFDESTVHEAGQNLNKIQSLYDRLRQKQSFGSSRIDVSAYRENMVTAIDRDFDFRTGIVTLLDFVTRVNTEFKDLSEAACRECIDFLSEVDTFLCVLNSSSGKEKYDRIVDAVLEIREMLRKKKEFDLSDKIRSMLSEAGIEIEDTGGRVTWRLRH
;
A
#
# COMPACT_ATOMS: atom_id res chain seq x y z
N TRP A 1 -26.41 -16.37 -11.10
CA TRP A 1 -26.40 -14.90 -11.23
C TRP A 1 -25.82 -14.31 -9.96
N ILE A 2 -24.83 -13.42 -10.08
CA ILE A 2 -24.20 -12.73 -8.95
C ILE A 2 -24.67 -11.27 -9.02
N HIS A 3 -25.20 -10.77 -7.90
CA HIS A 3 -25.62 -9.37 -7.76
C HIS A 3 -24.80 -8.72 -6.67
N THR A 4 -24.34 -7.49 -6.92
CA THR A 4 -23.59 -6.70 -5.94
C THR A 4 -24.52 -5.74 -5.20
N GLY A 5 -24.20 -5.46 -3.95
CA GLY A 5 -24.87 -4.43 -3.16
C GLY A 5 -24.69 -3.02 -3.76
N MET A 6 -25.58 -2.11 -3.36
CA MET A 6 -25.54 -0.72 -3.80
C MET A 6 -24.52 0.09 -3.00
N LEU A 7 -23.90 1.08 -3.65
CA LEU A 7 -23.06 2.09 -3.00
C LEU A 7 -23.92 3.31 -2.63
N ASN A 8 -23.89 3.68 -1.35
CA ASN A 8 -24.64 4.79 -0.77
C ASN A 8 -23.67 5.86 -0.24
N ILE A 9 -24.04 7.14 -0.32
CA ILE A 9 -23.33 8.28 0.31
C ILE A 9 -24.34 9.05 1.15
N TYR A 10 -23.98 9.43 2.38
CA TYR A 10 -24.86 10.18 3.29
C TYR A 10 -26.23 9.51 3.47
N ASN A 11 -26.23 8.18 3.52
CA ASN A 11 -27.44 7.34 3.62
C ASN A 11 -28.43 7.52 2.45
N ARG A 12 -27.96 7.98 1.29
CA ARG A 12 -28.71 8.02 0.03
C ARG A 12 -27.96 7.25 -1.04
N LYS A 13 -28.69 6.70 -2.00
CA LYS A 13 -28.12 6.04 -3.17
C LYS A 13 -27.15 6.98 -3.90
N MET A 14 -25.94 6.52 -4.21
CA MET A 14 -25.05 7.26 -5.10
C MET A 14 -25.61 7.16 -6.52
N ALA A 15 -26.07 8.28 -7.09
CA ALA A 15 -26.60 8.33 -8.44
C ALA A 15 -26.41 9.70 -9.08
N LYS A 16 -26.21 9.72 -10.41
CA LYS A 16 -26.10 10.97 -11.17
C LYS A 16 -27.34 11.86 -11.00
N SER A 17 -28.53 11.25 -10.90
CA SER A 17 -29.80 11.95 -10.67
C SER A 17 -29.92 12.61 -9.31
N GLU A 18 -29.20 12.09 -8.30
CA GLU A 18 -29.19 12.62 -6.92
C GLU A 18 -28.12 13.70 -6.73
N GLY A 19 -27.27 13.96 -7.73
CA GLY A 19 -26.21 14.97 -7.69
C GLY A 19 -25.06 14.66 -6.73
N ASN A 20 -25.01 13.45 -6.15
CA ASN A 20 -24.05 13.03 -5.12
C ASN A 20 -22.99 12.03 -5.63
N MET A 21 -22.78 11.96 -6.95
CA MET A 21 -21.85 11.00 -7.55
C MET A 21 -20.40 11.43 -7.32
N ILE A 22 -19.57 10.52 -6.80
CA ILE A 22 -18.12 10.73 -6.71
C ILE A 22 -17.45 10.17 -7.95
N ASN A 23 -16.59 10.97 -8.60
CA ASN A 23 -15.80 10.51 -9.72
C ASN A 23 -14.69 9.56 -9.23
N LEU A 24 -14.50 8.45 -9.93
CA LEU A 24 -13.47 7.47 -9.56
C LEU A 24 -12.06 8.06 -9.59
N ARG A 25 -11.73 8.92 -10.57
CA ARG A 25 -10.41 9.54 -10.68
C ARG A 25 -10.13 10.43 -9.47
N ASP A 26 -11.10 11.29 -9.13
CA ASP A 26 -10.98 12.19 -7.98
C ASP A 26 -10.89 11.40 -6.67
N ALA A 27 -11.64 10.29 -6.55
CA ALA A 27 -11.56 9.40 -5.39
C ALA A 27 -10.19 8.73 -5.29
N VAL A 28 -9.65 8.21 -6.39
CA VAL A 28 -8.32 7.57 -6.41
C VAL A 28 -7.23 8.59 -6.06
N GLU A 29 -7.32 9.81 -6.58
CA GLU A 29 -6.38 10.90 -6.28
C GLU A 29 -6.45 11.31 -4.81
N LYS A 30 -7.66 11.42 -4.25
CA LYS A 30 -7.89 11.84 -2.86
C LYS A 30 -7.54 10.77 -1.84
N TYR A 31 -7.97 9.53 -2.05
CA TYR A 31 -7.89 8.47 -1.03
C TYR A 31 -6.83 7.41 -1.32
N GLY A 32 -6.32 7.32 -2.55
CA GLY A 32 -5.39 6.28 -2.98
C GLY A 32 -6.10 5.00 -3.46
N GLY A 33 -5.65 4.47 -4.59
CA GLY A 33 -6.28 3.31 -5.24
C GLY A 33 -6.32 2.05 -4.37
N ASN A 34 -5.22 1.73 -3.67
CA ASN A 34 -5.15 0.52 -2.85
C ASN A 34 -5.97 0.66 -1.55
N ASN A 35 -6.08 1.88 -0.99
CA ASN A 35 -6.95 2.15 0.16
C ASN A 35 -8.41 1.93 -0.22
N LEU A 36 -8.83 2.45 -1.37
CA LEU A 36 -10.17 2.21 -1.91
C LEU A 36 -10.40 0.72 -2.22
N ARG A 37 -9.42 0.03 -2.80
CA ARG A 37 -9.52 -1.42 -3.06
C ARG A 37 -9.73 -2.21 -1.78
N LEU A 38 -8.93 -1.96 -0.74
CA LEU A 38 -9.10 -2.64 0.55
C LEU A 38 -10.43 -2.29 1.22
N PHE A 39 -10.87 -1.02 1.11
CA PHE A 39 -12.19 -0.58 1.59
C PHE A 39 -13.32 -1.39 0.93
N PHE A 40 -13.31 -1.53 -0.40
CA PHE A 40 -14.33 -2.31 -1.11
C PHE A 40 -14.26 -3.81 -0.79
N LEU A 41 -13.06 -4.38 -0.64
CA LEU A 41 -12.92 -5.80 -0.28
C LEU A 41 -13.38 -6.09 1.15
N ASN A 42 -13.24 -5.12 2.07
CA ASN A 42 -13.72 -5.24 3.44
C ASN A 42 -15.26 -5.13 3.54
N ALA A 43 -15.90 -4.63 2.48
CA ALA A 43 -17.34 -4.67 2.31
C ALA A 43 -17.75 -6.00 1.66
N GLY A 44 -18.56 -6.82 2.34
CA GLY A 44 -19.11 -8.01 1.72
C GLY A 44 -19.86 -7.63 0.44
N TYR A 45 -19.57 -8.31 -0.68
CA TYR A 45 -19.98 -7.83 -2.02
C TYR A 45 -21.51 -7.71 -2.21
N ARG A 46 -22.31 -8.43 -1.42
CA ARG A 46 -23.78 -8.39 -1.43
C ARG A 46 -24.36 -7.29 -0.53
N SER A 47 -23.57 -6.76 0.38
CA SER A 47 -24.03 -5.79 1.37
C SER A 47 -24.14 -4.41 0.74
N GLU A 48 -25.14 -3.63 1.17
CA GLU A 48 -25.12 -2.20 0.89
C GLU A 48 -23.87 -1.59 1.54
N LEU A 49 -23.11 -0.87 0.73
CA LEU A 49 -21.89 -0.21 1.16
C LEU A 49 -22.17 1.28 1.33
N ILE A 50 -21.96 1.78 2.53
CA ILE A 50 -21.96 3.21 2.80
C ILE A 50 -20.55 3.70 2.58
N PHE A 51 -20.37 4.55 1.58
CA PHE A 51 -19.13 5.28 1.38
C PHE A 51 -19.04 6.37 2.44
N ASP A 52 -18.10 6.19 3.35
CA ASP A 52 -17.77 7.15 4.39
C ASP A 52 -16.25 7.35 4.43
N GLU A 53 -15.81 8.61 4.46
CA GLU A 53 -14.39 8.94 4.43
C GLU A 53 -13.63 8.31 5.61
N SER A 54 -14.29 8.17 6.77
CA SER A 54 -13.68 7.55 7.95
C SER A 54 -13.37 6.07 7.72
N THR A 55 -14.28 5.33 7.07
CA THR A 55 -14.10 3.91 6.74
C THR A 55 -13.04 3.69 5.67
N VAL A 56 -12.91 4.61 4.70
CA VAL A 56 -11.82 4.59 3.72
C VAL A 56 -10.48 4.88 4.40
N HIS A 57 -10.46 5.80 5.36
CA HIS A 57 -9.27 6.10 6.15
C HIS A 57 -8.84 4.90 7.01
N GLU A 58 -9.78 4.21 7.66
CA GLU A 58 -9.50 2.99 8.43
C GLU A 58 -8.91 1.88 7.54
N ALA A 59 -9.47 1.68 6.34
CA ALA A 59 -8.90 0.76 5.37
C ALA A 59 -7.45 1.13 5.03
N GLY A 60 -7.14 2.41 4.82
CA GLY A 60 -5.78 2.88 4.61
C GLY A 60 -4.85 2.61 5.80
N GLN A 61 -5.32 2.79 7.04
CA GLN A 61 -4.53 2.44 8.23
C GLN A 61 -4.22 0.95 8.31
N ASN A 62 -5.19 0.09 8.00
CA ASN A 62 -5.01 -1.35 7.98
C ASN A 62 -4.07 -1.79 6.85
N LEU A 63 -4.19 -1.19 5.67
CA LEU A 63 -3.24 -1.42 4.56
C LEU A 63 -1.81 -1.06 4.97
N ASN A 64 -1.62 0.09 5.61
CA ASN A 64 -0.30 0.53 6.08
C ASN A 64 0.33 -0.47 7.06
N LYS A 65 -0.46 -1.12 7.92
CA LYS A 65 0.06 -2.17 8.83
C LYS A 65 0.56 -3.38 8.04
N ILE A 66 -0.21 -3.84 7.04
CA ILE A 66 0.15 -4.99 6.20
C ILE A 66 1.41 -4.67 5.39
N GLN A 67 1.41 -3.53 4.69
CA GLN A 67 2.55 -3.06 3.89
C GLN A 67 3.82 -2.88 4.75
N SER A 68 3.69 -2.26 5.93
CA SER A 68 4.82 -2.04 6.83
C SER A 68 5.45 -3.36 7.29
N LEU A 69 4.63 -4.36 7.62
CA LEU A 69 5.16 -5.68 7.97
C LEU A 69 5.87 -6.32 6.76
N TYR A 70 5.25 -6.30 5.59
CA TYR A 70 5.80 -6.87 4.36
C TYR A 70 7.19 -6.28 4.03
N ASP A 71 7.31 -4.95 4.04
CA ASP A 71 8.58 -4.28 3.79
C ASP A 71 9.63 -4.60 4.86
N ARG A 72 9.23 -4.61 6.15
CA ARG A 72 10.13 -4.92 7.26
C ARG A 72 10.66 -6.36 7.21
N LEU A 73 9.82 -7.33 6.84
CA LEU A 73 10.25 -8.72 6.67
C LEU A 73 11.30 -8.82 5.55
N ARG A 74 11.07 -8.17 4.40
CA ARG A 74 12.01 -8.18 3.25
C ARG A 74 13.35 -7.49 3.56
N GLN A 75 13.37 -6.56 4.50
CA GLN A 75 14.57 -5.80 4.89
C GLN A 75 15.28 -6.36 6.13
N LYS A 76 14.74 -7.40 6.77
CA LYS A 76 15.32 -7.98 7.99
C LYS A 76 16.61 -8.71 7.66
N GLN A 77 17.68 -8.40 8.41
CA GLN A 77 19.02 -9.00 8.24
C GLN A 77 19.51 -9.77 9.48
N SER A 78 18.81 -9.62 10.61
CA SER A 78 19.14 -10.30 11.87
C SER A 78 18.00 -11.22 12.25
N PHE A 79 18.31 -12.47 12.54
CA PHE A 79 17.35 -13.55 12.74
C PHE A 79 17.53 -14.21 14.10
N GLY A 80 16.42 -14.66 14.67
CA GLY A 80 16.36 -15.46 15.89
C GLY A 80 16.01 -16.92 15.58
N SER A 81 15.24 -17.54 16.48
CA SER A 81 14.87 -18.96 16.36
C SER A 81 13.36 -19.23 16.29
N SER A 82 12.54 -18.21 16.53
CA SER A 82 11.09 -18.38 16.52
C SER A 82 10.56 -18.77 15.14
N ARG A 83 9.49 -19.56 15.16
CA ARG A 83 8.72 -19.99 14.00
C ARG A 83 7.29 -19.51 14.15
N ILE A 84 6.70 -19.13 13.02
CA ILE A 84 5.27 -18.83 12.93
C ILE A 84 4.65 -19.88 12.04
N ASP A 85 3.60 -20.52 12.56
CA ASP A 85 2.79 -21.41 11.75
C ASP A 85 1.83 -20.57 10.90
N VAL A 86 2.13 -20.51 9.60
CA VAL A 86 1.34 -19.78 8.61
C VAL A 86 0.15 -20.62 8.12
N SER A 87 0.20 -21.94 8.29
CA SER A 87 -0.78 -22.86 7.70
C SER A 87 -2.21 -22.60 8.18
N ALA A 88 -2.38 -22.35 9.49
CA ALA A 88 -3.68 -22.02 10.07
C ALA A 88 -4.26 -20.71 9.51
N TYR A 89 -3.44 -19.67 9.32
CA TYR A 89 -3.90 -18.41 8.74
C TYR A 89 -4.29 -18.58 7.27
N ARG A 90 -3.51 -19.37 6.53
CA ARG A 90 -3.80 -19.71 5.13
C ARG A 90 -5.12 -20.46 5.00
N GLU A 91 -5.32 -21.53 5.78
CA GLU A 91 -6.54 -22.33 5.76
C GLU A 91 -7.77 -21.51 6.15
N ASN A 92 -7.67 -20.70 7.21
CA ASN A 92 -8.75 -19.82 7.64
C ASN A 92 -9.13 -18.80 6.56
N MET A 93 -8.14 -18.23 5.88
CA MET A 93 -8.38 -17.24 4.82
C MET A 93 -9.01 -17.89 3.59
N VAL A 94 -8.51 -19.04 3.14
CA VAL A 94 -9.09 -19.80 2.02
C VAL A 94 -10.54 -20.20 2.34
N THR A 95 -10.77 -20.75 3.54
CA THR A 95 -12.11 -21.16 3.99
C THR A 95 -13.09 -19.98 4.02
N ALA A 96 -12.63 -18.79 4.45
CA ALA A 96 -13.45 -17.59 4.43
C ALA A 96 -13.79 -17.17 2.99
N ILE A 97 -12.81 -17.11 2.09
CA ILE A 97 -13.01 -16.66 0.71
C ILE A 97 -13.86 -17.65 -0.09
N ASP A 98 -13.68 -18.97 0.10
CA ASP A 98 -14.51 -20.00 -0.52
C ASP A 98 -15.98 -19.92 -0.07
N ARG A 99 -16.22 -19.36 1.12
CA ARG A 99 -17.55 -19.07 1.63
C ARG A 99 -18.08 -17.76 1.07
N ASP A 100 -18.49 -17.79 -0.19
CA ASP A 100 -19.16 -16.67 -0.87
C ASP A 100 -18.34 -15.37 -0.84
N PHE A 101 -17.04 -15.47 -1.14
CA PHE A 101 -16.13 -14.32 -1.23
C PHE A 101 -16.11 -13.46 0.04
N ASP A 102 -16.10 -14.09 1.23
CA ASP A 102 -16.01 -13.39 2.51
C ASP A 102 -14.59 -12.84 2.77
N PHE A 103 -14.21 -11.85 1.96
CA PHE A 103 -12.97 -11.11 2.09
C PHE A 103 -12.89 -10.34 3.41
N ARG A 104 -14.02 -10.01 4.05
CA ARG A 104 -14.02 -9.36 5.36
C ARG A 104 -13.40 -10.26 6.41
N THR A 105 -13.90 -11.50 6.55
CA THR A 105 -13.31 -12.47 7.47
C THR A 105 -11.86 -12.81 7.09
N GLY A 106 -11.57 -12.88 5.80
CA GLY A 106 -10.20 -13.04 5.30
C GLY A 106 -9.26 -11.90 5.74
N ILE A 107 -9.69 -10.64 5.61
CA ILE A 107 -8.91 -9.46 6.02
C ILE A 107 -8.73 -9.42 7.53
N VAL A 108 -9.73 -9.82 8.33
CA VAL A 108 -9.58 -9.97 9.78
C VAL A 108 -8.47 -10.99 10.11
N THR A 109 -8.51 -12.16 9.47
CA THR A 109 -7.48 -13.21 9.62
C THR A 109 -6.08 -12.69 9.26
N LEU A 110 -5.98 -11.90 8.18
CA LEU A 110 -4.74 -11.27 7.76
C LEU A 110 -4.22 -10.24 8.77
N LEU A 111 -5.09 -9.43 9.37
CA LEU A 111 -4.71 -8.45 10.39
C LEU A 111 -4.27 -9.12 11.70
N ASP A 112 -4.89 -10.24 12.07
CA ASP A 112 -4.48 -11.06 13.20
C ASP A 112 -3.09 -11.68 12.95
N PHE A 113 -2.85 -12.18 11.74
CA PHE A 113 -1.52 -12.62 11.30
C PHE A 113 -0.49 -11.49 11.41
N VAL A 114 -0.79 -10.31 10.85
CA VAL A 114 0.10 -9.15 10.92
C VAL A 114 0.45 -8.78 12.36
N THR A 115 -0.54 -8.83 13.25
CA THR A 115 -0.35 -8.56 14.68
C THR A 115 0.58 -9.59 15.31
N ARG A 116 0.33 -10.88 15.08
CA ARG A 116 1.15 -11.98 15.60
C ARG A 116 2.61 -11.88 15.16
N VAL A 117 2.84 -11.70 13.86
CA VAL A 117 4.20 -11.59 13.30
C VAL A 117 4.92 -10.36 13.84
N ASN A 118 4.22 -9.23 14.01
CA ASN A 118 4.82 -8.04 14.60
C ASN A 118 5.29 -8.26 16.04
N THR A 119 4.53 -9.02 16.84
CA THR A 119 4.92 -9.36 18.22
C THR A 119 6.22 -10.17 18.25
N GLU A 120 6.38 -11.12 17.33
CA GLU A 120 7.56 -12.01 17.31
C GLU A 120 8.70 -11.50 16.43
N PHE A 121 8.50 -10.38 15.73
CA PHE A 121 9.36 -9.92 14.62
C PHE A 121 10.86 -9.93 14.92
N LYS A 122 11.26 -9.60 16.16
CA LYS A 122 12.67 -9.57 16.55
C LYS A 122 13.31 -10.96 16.53
N ASP A 123 12.60 -11.98 17.02
CA ASP A 123 13.12 -13.34 17.22
C ASP A 123 12.77 -14.30 16.08
N LEU A 124 12.12 -13.84 15.02
CA LEU A 124 11.85 -14.69 13.86
C LEU A 124 13.13 -15.24 13.24
N SER A 125 13.12 -16.55 12.97
CA SER A 125 14.10 -17.21 12.12
C SER A 125 13.99 -16.76 10.67
N GLU A 126 15.08 -16.90 9.91
CA GLU A 126 15.10 -16.55 8.47
C GLU A 126 14.06 -17.33 7.66
N ALA A 127 13.90 -18.62 7.95
CA ALA A 127 12.89 -19.47 7.31
C ALA A 127 11.47 -18.96 7.60
N ALA A 128 11.17 -18.60 8.85
CA ALA A 128 9.85 -18.05 9.21
C ALA A 128 9.58 -16.70 8.53
N CYS A 129 10.60 -15.83 8.40
CA CYS A 129 10.46 -14.58 7.66
C CYS A 129 10.11 -14.82 6.19
N ARG A 130 10.79 -15.78 5.54
CA ARG A 130 10.51 -16.14 4.15
C ARG A 130 9.09 -16.69 3.99
N GLU A 131 8.66 -17.58 4.87
CA GLU A 131 7.30 -18.14 4.85
C GLU A 131 6.22 -17.05 5.03
N CYS A 132 6.47 -16.08 5.92
CA CYS A 132 5.58 -14.93 6.10
C CYS A 132 5.52 -14.05 4.84
N ILE A 133 6.65 -13.81 4.17
CA ILE A 133 6.70 -13.05 2.91
C ILE A 133 5.92 -13.78 1.83
N ASP A 134 6.17 -15.08 1.65
CA ASP A 134 5.51 -15.90 0.63
C ASP A 134 3.99 -15.91 0.83
N PHE A 135 3.52 -16.01 2.08
CA PHE A 135 2.09 -15.90 2.40
C PHE A 135 1.51 -14.52 2.10
N LEU A 136 2.17 -13.43 2.48
CA LEU A 136 1.72 -12.08 2.16
C LEU A 136 1.67 -11.85 0.65
N SER A 137 2.65 -12.35 -0.10
CA SER A 137 2.66 -12.29 -1.57
C SER A 137 1.54 -13.13 -2.20
N GLU A 138 1.27 -14.32 -1.67
CA GLU A 138 0.15 -15.16 -2.12
C GLU A 138 -1.19 -14.47 -1.88
N VAL A 139 -1.40 -13.92 -0.70
CA VAL A 139 -2.62 -13.17 -0.37
C VAL A 139 -2.79 -11.96 -1.29
N ASP A 140 -1.70 -11.27 -1.63
CA ASP A 140 -1.75 -10.12 -2.52
C ASP A 140 -2.06 -10.48 -3.99
N THR A 141 -1.94 -11.75 -4.39
CA THR A 141 -2.36 -12.18 -5.75
C THR A 141 -3.84 -11.92 -6.03
N PHE A 142 -4.68 -11.90 -4.99
CA PHE A 142 -6.11 -11.60 -5.11
C PHE A 142 -6.51 -10.28 -4.42
N LEU A 143 -5.81 -9.84 -3.37
CA LEU A 143 -6.09 -8.52 -2.80
C LEU A 143 -5.56 -7.38 -3.68
N CYS A 144 -4.38 -7.54 -4.28
CA CYS A 144 -3.71 -6.54 -5.11
C CYS A 144 -3.63 -5.16 -4.44
N VAL A 145 -3.23 -5.12 -3.18
CA VAL A 145 -3.14 -3.91 -2.36
C VAL A 145 -1.72 -3.59 -1.92
N LEU A 146 -0.80 -4.56 -1.94
CA LEU A 146 0.59 -4.33 -1.61
C LEU A 146 1.28 -3.63 -2.77
N ASN A 147 2.04 -2.60 -2.42
CA ASN A 147 3.03 -2.07 -3.34
C ASN A 147 4.22 -3.02 -3.25
N SER A 148 4.43 -3.79 -4.31
CA SER A 148 5.68 -4.51 -4.53
C SER A 148 6.76 -3.45 -4.68
N SER A 149 7.39 -3.11 -3.55
CA SER A 149 8.34 -2.02 -3.42
C SER A 149 9.52 -2.23 -4.37
N SER A 150 9.45 -1.58 -5.54
CA SER A 150 10.59 -0.76 -5.94
C SER A 150 10.54 0.44 -4.99
N GLY A 151 11.61 0.72 -4.24
CA GLY A 151 11.64 1.84 -3.29
C GLY A 151 11.30 3.19 -3.91
N LYS A 152 11.24 3.25 -5.25
CA LYS A 152 10.95 4.41 -6.08
C LYS A 152 9.64 5.11 -5.70
N GLU A 153 8.52 4.39 -5.59
CA GLU A 153 7.20 5.00 -5.33
C GLU A 153 7.10 5.72 -3.98
N LYS A 154 7.85 5.27 -2.97
CA LYS A 154 7.89 5.92 -1.64
C LYS A 154 8.62 7.26 -1.68
N TYR A 155 9.63 7.37 -2.54
CA TYR A 155 10.43 8.57 -2.68
C TYR A 155 9.93 9.49 -3.79
N ASP A 156 9.12 9.02 -4.75
CA ASP A 156 8.60 9.78 -5.90
C ASP A 156 8.14 11.19 -5.51
N ARG A 157 7.16 11.33 -4.62
CA ARG A 157 6.65 12.67 -4.25
C ARG A 157 7.68 13.57 -3.58
N ILE A 158 8.59 12.99 -2.78
CA ILE A 158 9.61 13.75 -2.05
C ILE A 158 10.71 14.18 -3.01
N VAL A 159 11.18 13.26 -3.85
CA VAL A 159 12.23 13.51 -4.83
C VAL A 159 11.73 14.49 -5.89
N ASP A 160 10.50 14.33 -6.39
CA ASP A 160 9.91 15.26 -7.34
C ASP A 160 9.83 16.68 -6.77
N ALA A 161 9.40 16.85 -5.51
CA ALA A 161 9.40 18.16 -4.84
C ALA A 161 10.81 18.74 -4.69
N VAL A 162 11.81 17.92 -4.37
CA VAL A 162 13.22 18.36 -4.28
C VAL A 162 13.78 18.73 -5.66
N LEU A 163 13.39 18.00 -6.72
CA LEU A 163 13.77 18.30 -8.11
C LEU A 163 13.14 19.61 -8.60
N GLU A 164 11.90 19.91 -8.21
CA GLU A 164 11.27 21.21 -8.50
C GLU A 164 12.05 22.37 -7.86
N ILE A 165 12.45 22.23 -6.58
CA ILE A 165 13.28 23.22 -5.89
C ILE A 165 14.61 23.41 -6.63
N ARG A 166 15.25 22.31 -7.06
CA ARG A 166 16.48 22.37 -7.86
C ARG A 166 16.29 23.15 -9.15
N GLU A 167 15.21 22.90 -9.90
CA GLU A 167 14.91 23.64 -11.13
C GLU A 167 14.66 25.13 -10.87
N MET A 168 13.99 25.47 -9.76
CA MET A 168 13.83 26.87 -9.33
C MET A 168 15.18 27.54 -9.05
N LEU A 169 16.11 26.84 -8.38
CA LEU A 169 17.46 27.34 -8.09
C LEU A 169 18.27 27.55 -9.38
N ARG A 170 18.18 26.62 -10.34
CA ARG A 170 18.82 26.78 -11.66
C ARG A 170 18.28 27.99 -12.42
N LYS A 171 16.97 28.23 -12.40
CA LYS A 171 16.35 29.44 -13.00
C LYS A 171 16.84 30.74 -12.34
N LYS A 172 17.10 30.70 -11.04
CA LYS A 172 17.69 31.82 -10.27
C LYS A 172 19.20 31.96 -10.42
N LYS A 173 19.85 31.07 -11.18
CA LYS A 173 21.32 30.98 -11.34
C LYS A 173 22.07 30.66 -10.04
N GLU A 174 21.40 30.03 -9.08
CA GLU A 174 22.00 29.53 -7.83
C GLU A 174 22.55 28.11 -8.04
N PHE A 175 23.61 27.99 -8.84
CA PHE A 175 24.16 26.69 -9.26
C PHE A 175 24.76 25.89 -8.10
N ASP A 176 25.44 26.55 -7.15
CA ASP A 176 26.07 25.89 -6.01
C ASP A 176 25.06 25.12 -5.14
N LEU A 177 23.86 25.68 -4.93
CA LEU A 177 22.80 25.05 -4.16
C LEU A 177 22.11 23.93 -4.95
N SER A 178 21.92 24.12 -6.26
CA SER A 178 21.43 23.06 -7.15
C SER A 178 22.37 21.84 -7.15
N ASP A 179 23.69 22.07 -7.19
CA ASP A 179 24.68 21.01 -7.17
C ASP A 179 24.76 20.34 -5.79
N LYS A 180 24.60 21.10 -4.70
CA LYS A 180 24.49 20.53 -3.35
C LYS A 180 23.29 19.58 -3.22
N ILE A 181 22.13 19.94 -3.77
CA ILE A 181 20.96 19.05 -3.82
C ILE A 181 21.26 17.77 -4.60
N ARG A 182 21.95 17.87 -5.74
CA ARG A 182 22.34 16.70 -6.53
C ARG A 182 23.27 15.77 -5.75
N SER A 183 24.25 16.32 -5.05
CA SER A 183 25.17 15.54 -4.22
C SER A 183 24.45 14.84 -3.07
N MET A 184 23.55 15.56 -2.36
CA MET A 184 22.76 14.98 -1.26
C MET A 184 21.84 13.86 -1.73
N LEU A 185 21.21 14.01 -2.91
CA LEU A 185 20.40 12.94 -3.50
C LEU A 185 21.26 11.74 -3.89
N SER A 186 22.43 11.96 -4.48
CA SER A 186 23.39 10.90 -4.83
C SER A 186 23.88 10.13 -3.60
N GLU A 187 24.21 10.84 -2.51
CA GLU A 187 24.59 10.25 -1.21
C GLU A 187 23.46 9.42 -0.60
N ALA A 188 22.21 9.85 -0.80
CA ALA A 188 21.02 9.10 -0.40
C ALA A 188 20.67 7.92 -1.35
N GLY A 189 21.51 7.62 -2.33
CA GLY A 189 21.31 6.53 -3.29
C GLY A 189 20.30 6.88 -4.39
N ILE A 190 20.08 8.16 -4.69
CA ILE A 190 19.19 8.63 -5.75
C ILE A 190 20.04 9.28 -6.86
N GLU A 191 20.06 8.65 -8.03
CA GLU A 191 20.76 9.17 -9.21
C GLU A 191 19.81 9.98 -10.10
N ILE A 192 20.27 11.15 -10.53
CA ILE A 192 19.52 12.10 -11.37
C ILE A 192 20.14 12.16 -12.77
N GLU A 193 19.29 11.97 -13.78
CA GLU A 193 19.61 12.07 -15.20
C GLU A 193 18.83 13.23 -15.84
N ASP A 194 19.57 14.25 -16.30
CA ASP A 194 19.03 15.37 -17.07
C ASP A 194 19.18 15.06 -18.57
N THR A 195 18.09 14.71 -19.28
CA THR A 195 18.12 14.43 -20.73
C THR A 195 17.09 15.29 -21.47
N GLY A 196 17.55 16.10 -22.43
CA GLY A 196 16.66 16.83 -23.35
C GLY A 196 15.64 17.77 -22.67
N GLY A 197 15.99 18.35 -21.51
CA GLY A 197 15.09 19.21 -20.73
C GLY A 197 14.11 18.47 -19.82
N ARG A 198 14.18 17.14 -19.73
CA ARG A 198 13.49 16.35 -18.71
C ARG A 198 14.48 15.86 -17.66
N VAL A 199 14.08 15.99 -16.41
CA VAL A 199 14.80 15.44 -15.27
C VAL A 199 14.14 14.11 -14.90
N THR A 200 14.92 13.05 -14.89
CA THR A 200 14.48 11.72 -14.45
C THR A 200 15.41 11.20 -13.38
N TRP A 201 14.93 10.28 -12.54
CA TRP A 201 15.74 9.75 -11.45
C TRP A 201 15.51 8.24 -11.23
N ARG A 202 16.51 7.60 -10.62
CA ARG A 202 16.49 6.18 -10.26
C ARG A 202 17.17 5.93 -8.91
N LEU A 203 16.77 4.86 -8.23
CA LEU A 203 17.50 4.38 -7.05
C LEU A 203 18.76 3.63 -7.50
N ARG A 204 19.86 3.92 -6.84
CA ARG A 204 21.11 3.17 -6.95
C ARG A 204 20.99 1.92 -6.10
N HIS A 205 21.14 0.74 -6.72
CA HIS A 205 21.22 -0.54 -6.03
C HIS A 205 22.61 -0.78 -5.46
#